data_AF-E0SRR7-F1
#
_entry.id   AF-E0SRR7-F1
#
_cell.length_a   1.000
_cell.length_b   1.000
_cell.length_c   1.000
_cell.angle_alpha   90.00
_cell.angle_beta   90.00
_cell.angle_gamma   90.00
#
_symmetry.space_group_name_H-M   'P 1'
#
loop_
_entity.id
_entity.type
_entity.pdbx_description
1 polymer ?
#
loop_
_entity_poly.entity_id
_entity_poly.type
_entity_poly.pdbx_seq_one_letter_code
_entity_poly.pdbx_strand_id
1 'polypeptide(L)'
;MGIDNEYIAHLSKVDVLRELDSMIDFARGSVQLKIIIALANSRNGSTVKDISIATGLRYKTVQDAIRKLVSKGLVVKESDGSIDMYRLSSEGEEYYSKLIKTINGFNDMFRSRRESRKMLLPDFIGNMVMYDHIADAIIAIATSRRGELPLTRIAEAMKLSPERAKSYLDMFSEKTSPIRLFKRFEKESRLRRVLSKIFTKLSIGVRISITQPWYRLTDDGMTVFYRHPYYLKYKKSVLATLASKLIGSAHPRIVVRFITRISLAILAISMYISLLNPYIAPIVLALSTAIIGLMFAVAHNAV
;
A
#
# COMPACT_ATOMS: atom_id res chain seq x y z
N MET A 1 -3.07 -34.12 -14.71
CA MET A 1 -2.84 -34.40 -13.28
C MET A 1 -1.75 -33.55 -12.61
N GLY A 2 -1.09 -32.60 -13.31
CA GLY A 2 -0.05 -31.74 -12.69
C GLY A 2 -0.52 -30.40 -12.14
N ILE A 3 -1.68 -29.90 -12.58
CA ILE A 3 -2.16 -28.55 -12.24
C ILE A 3 -2.73 -28.51 -10.81
N ASP A 4 -3.48 -29.53 -10.37
CA ASP A 4 -4.14 -29.49 -9.06
C ASP A 4 -3.15 -29.52 -7.88
N ASN A 5 -2.00 -30.19 -8.03
CA ASN A 5 -1.02 -30.33 -6.96
C ASN A 5 -0.23 -29.03 -6.71
N GLU A 6 0.03 -28.26 -7.78
CA GLU A 6 0.68 -26.96 -7.69
C GLU A 6 -0.25 -25.92 -7.03
N TYR A 7 -1.54 -25.92 -7.38
CA TYR A 7 -2.54 -25.03 -6.79
C TYR A 7 -2.80 -25.32 -5.30
N ILE A 8 -2.85 -26.58 -4.90
CA ILE A 8 -2.98 -26.98 -3.48
C ILE A 8 -1.74 -26.55 -2.69
N ALA A 9 -0.54 -26.67 -3.28
CA ALA A 9 0.70 -26.20 -2.65
C ALA A 9 0.78 -24.66 -2.54
N HIS A 10 0.11 -23.91 -3.43
CA HIS A 10 0.01 -22.45 -3.33
C HIS A 10 -0.96 -21.99 -2.25
N LEU A 11 -2.12 -22.64 -2.15
CA LEU A 11 -3.11 -22.34 -1.10
C LEU A 11 -2.52 -22.59 0.29
N SER A 12 -1.83 -23.71 0.48
CA SER A 12 -1.19 -24.02 1.76
C SER A 12 -0.13 -23.00 2.17
N LYS A 13 0.66 -22.46 1.22
CA LYS A 13 1.63 -21.39 1.48
C LYS A 13 0.97 -20.05 1.85
N VAL A 14 -0.15 -19.71 1.22
CA VAL A 14 -0.91 -18.48 1.56
C VAL A 14 -1.53 -18.59 2.95
N ASP A 15 -2.02 -19.77 3.32
CA ASP A 15 -2.57 -20.02 4.65
C ASP A 15 -1.48 -19.93 5.74
N VAL A 16 -0.28 -20.46 5.47
CA VAL A 16 0.88 -20.27 6.35
C VAL A 16 1.26 -18.78 6.47
N LEU A 17 1.21 -18.00 5.39
CA LEU A 17 1.44 -16.55 5.49
C LEU A 17 0.37 -15.84 6.32
N ARG A 18 -0.90 -16.25 6.22
CA ARG A 18 -1.98 -15.70 7.06
C ARG A 18 -1.81 -16.04 8.53
N GLU A 19 -1.38 -17.26 8.83
CA GLU A 19 -1.03 -17.70 10.18
C GLU A 19 0.12 -16.83 10.74
N LEU A 20 1.18 -16.62 9.95
CA LEU A 20 2.30 -15.77 10.34
C LEU A 20 1.89 -14.29 10.52
N ASP A 21 1.06 -13.75 9.61
CA ASP A 21 0.53 -12.37 9.69
C ASP A 21 -0.34 -12.15 10.94
N SER A 22 -1.04 -13.20 11.40
CA SER A 22 -1.82 -13.15 12.64
C SER A 22 -0.94 -12.99 13.89
N MET A 23 0.27 -13.55 13.88
CA MET A 23 1.24 -13.42 14.98
C MET A 23 2.00 -12.10 14.92
N ILE A 24 2.43 -11.69 13.71
CA ILE A 24 3.07 -10.40 13.46
C ILE A 24 2.50 -9.83 12.16
N ASP A 25 1.68 -8.77 12.29
CA ASP A 25 1.19 -7.98 11.16
C ASP A 25 2.36 -7.58 10.27
N PHE A 26 2.43 -8.12 9.06
CA PHE A 26 3.54 -7.91 8.16
C PHE A 26 3.60 -6.47 7.63
N ALA A 27 2.45 -5.81 7.51
CA ALA A 27 2.35 -4.44 7.01
C ALA A 27 2.86 -3.41 8.04
N ARG A 28 2.78 -3.72 9.34
CA ARG A 28 3.18 -2.79 10.42
C ARG A 28 4.34 -3.27 11.29
N GLY A 29 4.62 -4.57 11.26
CA GLY A 29 5.60 -5.27 12.11
C GLY A 29 6.99 -5.43 11.50
N SER A 30 7.36 -4.63 10.50
CA SER A 30 8.66 -4.72 9.81
C SER A 30 9.86 -4.66 10.76
N VAL A 31 9.76 -3.86 11.84
CA VAL A 31 10.75 -3.79 12.92
C VAL A 31 10.82 -5.12 13.69
N GLN A 32 9.67 -5.71 14.03
CA GLN A 32 9.59 -6.96 14.79
C GLN A 32 10.19 -8.12 13.98
N LEU A 33 9.87 -8.20 12.69
CA LEU A 33 10.44 -9.21 11.78
C LEU A 33 11.96 -9.06 11.64
N LYS A 34 12.47 -7.82 11.48
CA LYS A 34 13.92 -7.56 11.43
C LYS A 34 14.64 -8.04 12.69
N ILE A 35 14.03 -7.83 13.85
CA ILE A 35 14.58 -8.28 15.14
C ILE A 35 14.55 -9.80 15.24
N ILE A 36 13.45 -10.48 14.83
CA ILE A 36 13.39 -11.94 14.80
C ILE A 36 14.51 -12.52 13.93
N ILE A 37 14.76 -11.94 12.75
CA ILE A 37 15.84 -12.38 11.86
C ILE A 37 17.21 -12.16 12.51
N ALA A 38 17.41 -11.00 13.14
CA ALA A 38 18.67 -10.71 13.81
C ALA A 38 18.93 -11.70 14.95
N LEU A 39 17.90 -12.03 15.74
CA LEU A 39 17.98 -12.99 16.83
C LEU A 39 18.18 -14.44 16.34
N ALA A 40 17.51 -14.85 15.25
CA ALA A 40 17.69 -16.17 14.66
C ALA A 40 19.12 -16.44 14.18
N ASN A 41 19.84 -15.38 13.77
CA ASN A 41 21.24 -15.47 13.35
C ASN A 41 22.22 -15.46 14.53
N SER A 42 21.75 -15.19 15.76
CA SER A 42 22.56 -15.09 16.98
C SER A 42 22.24 -16.23 17.94
N ARG A 43 22.96 -17.36 17.79
CA ARG A 43 22.73 -18.60 18.59
C ARG A 43 22.84 -18.42 20.11
N ASN A 44 23.61 -17.44 20.58
CA ASN A 44 23.88 -17.23 22.00
C ASN A 44 23.05 -16.08 22.60
N GLY A 45 21.99 -15.63 21.91
CA GLY A 45 21.24 -14.44 22.29
C GLY A 45 21.97 -13.15 21.92
N SER A 46 21.29 -12.01 22.06
CA SER A 46 21.85 -10.69 21.75
C SER A 46 21.28 -9.63 22.67
N THR A 47 22.12 -8.64 23.00
CA THR A 47 21.65 -7.48 23.78
C THR A 47 20.86 -6.54 22.88
N VAL A 48 20.08 -5.63 23.49
CA VAL A 48 19.38 -4.56 22.74
C VAL A 48 20.35 -3.72 21.91
N LYS A 49 21.57 -3.53 22.40
CA LYS A 49 22.62 -2.76 21.71
C LYS A 49 23.11 -3.52 20.48
N ASP A 50 23.37 -4.81 20.60
CA ASP A 50 23.85 -5.64 19.49
C ASP A 50 22.79 -5.76 18.39
N ILE A 51 21.51 -5.92 18.79
CA ILE A 51 20.39 -5.97 17.84
C ILE A 51 20.23 -4.61 17.15
N SER A 52 20.41 -3.50 17.86
CA SER A 52 20.39 -2.15 17.27
C SER A 52 21.47 -1.96 16.22
N ILE A 53 22.69 -2.45 16.47
CA ILE A 53 23.81 -2.41 15.52
C ILE A 53 23.51 -3.32 14.32
N ALA A 54 23.13 -4.57 14.56
CA ALA A 54 22.88 -5.56 13.50
C ALA A 54 21.71 -5.18 12.58
N THR A 55 20.69 -4.51 13.10
CA THR A 55 19.49 -4.11 12.33
C THR A 55 19.56 -2.68 11.79
N GLY A 56 20.50 -1.86 12.26
CA GLY A 56 20.57 -0.43 11.97
C GLY A 56 19.41 0.39 12.54
N LEU A 57 18.66 -0.17 13.50
CA LEU A 57 17.50 0.47 14.12
C LEU A 57 17.90 1.26 15.36
N ARG A 58 17.16 2.33 15.69
CA ARG A 58 17.39 3.10 16.93
C ARG A 58 17.14 2.23 18.16
N TYR A 59 18.04 2.31 19.16
CA TYR A 59 17.97 1.55 20.42
C TYR A 59 16.57 1.51 21.06
N LYS A 60 15.91 2.67 21.23
CA LYS A 60 14.57 2.76 21.82
C LYS A 60 13.50 2.00 21.00
N THR A 61 13.63 2.01 19.68
CA THR A 61 12.72 1.26 18.78
C THR A 61 12.92 -0.24 18.93
N VAL A 62 14.17 -0.68 19.06
CA VAL A 62 14.51 -2.08 19.32
C VAL A 62 13.97 -2.53 20.69
N GLN A 63 14.15 -1.72 21.72
CA GLN A 63 13.67 -2.01 23.08
C GLN A 63 12.14 -2.17 23.13
N ASP A 64 11.39 -1.27 22.49
CA ASP A 64 9.92 -1.34 22.42
C ASP A 64 9.46 -2.59 21.65
N ALA A 65 10.10 -2.87 20.52
CA ALA A 65 9.75 -4.03 19.70
C ALA A 65 10.09 -5.36 20.39
N ILE A 66 11.23 -5.46 21.07
CA ILE A 66 11.59 -6.62 21.90
C ILE A 66 10.56 -6.83 23.00
N ARG A 67 10.18 -5.77 23.73
CA ARG A 67 9.15 -5.88 24.77
C ARG A 67 7.85 -6.47 24.23
N LYS A 68 7.42 -6.04 23.03
CA LYS A 68 6.24 -6.57 22.35
C LYS A 68 6.43 -8.02 21.89
N LEU A 69 7.61 -8.39 21.41
CA LEU A 69 7.92 -9.77 21.01
C LEU A 69 7.96 -10.73 22.20
N VAL A 70 8.48 -10.26 23.34
CA VAL A 70 8.43 -10.99 24.63
C VAL A 70 6.98 -11.18 25.08
N SER A 71 6.15 -10.14 25.04
CA SER A 71 4.72 -10.28 25.39
C SER A 71 3.94 -11.22 24.47
N LYS A 72 4.44 -11.46 23.25
CA LYS A 72 3.86 -12.38 22.26
C LYS A 72 4.41 -13.81 22.38
N GLY A 73 5.31 -14.09 23.33
CA GLY A 73 5.92 -15.41 23.49
C GLY A 73 7.00 -15.75 22.46
N LEU A 74 7.31 -14.87 21.50
CA LEU A 74 8.25 -15.15 20.40
C LEU A 74 9.72 -14.93 20.77
N VAL A 75 9.98 -14.17 21.84
CA VAL A 75 11.32 -13.85 22.33
C VAL A 75 11.37 -14.10 23.83
N VAL A 76 12.45 -14.73 24.30
CA VAL A 76 12.72 -14.95 25.72
C VAL A 76 13.82 -14.00 26.16
N LYS A 77 13.65 -13.48 27.38
CA LYS A 77 14.65 -12.68 28.07
C LYS A 77 15.43 -13.60 29.02
N GLU A 78 16.74 -13.67 28.85
CA GLU A 78 17.65 -14.36 29.76
C GLU A 78 18.48 -13.31 30.48
N SER A 79 18.40 -13.29 31.80
CA SER A 79 19.16 -12.35 32.62
C SER A 79 20.38 -13.08 33.16
N ASP A 80 21.55 -12.80 32.59
CA ASP A 80 22.83 -13.30 33.10
C ASP A 80 23.45 -12.25 34.03
N GLY A 81 22.79 -12.02 35.17
CA GLY A 81 23.26 -11.26 36.34
C GLY A 81 23.60 -9.77 36.18
N SER A 82 23.85 -9.28 34.97
CA SER A 82 24.32 -7.91 34.70
C SER A 82 23.85 -7.33 33.36
N ILE A 83 23.53 -8.19 32.37
CA ILE A 83 23.05 -7.77 31.05
C ILE A 83 21.88 -8.64 30.62
N ASP A 84 20.82 -7.98 30.14
CA ASP A 84 19.66 -8.65 29.56
C ASP A 84 20.00 -9.15 28.14
N MET A 85 20.04 -10.47 27.99
CA MET A 85 20.18 -11.15 26.71
C MET A 85 18.79 -11.54 26.19
N TYR A 86 18.58 -11.40 24.88
CA TYR A 86 17.34 -11.80 24.23
C TYR A 86 17.63 -12.87 23.19
N ARG A 87 16.80 -13.93 23.17
CA ARG A 87 16.85 -14.99 22.17
C ARG A 87 15.46 -15.36 21.70
N LEU A 88 15.35 -16.02 20.55
CA LEU A 88 14.05 -16.57 20.12
C LEU A 88 13.60 -17.66 21.09
N SER A 89 12.30 -17.71 21.35
CA SER A 89 11.68 -18.86 22.01
C SER A 89 11.56 -20.03 21.03
N SER A 90 11.12 -21.20 21.50
CA SER A 90 10.75 -22.31 20.62
C SER A 90 9.70 -21.90 19.58
N GLU A 91 8.69 -21.12 20.00
CA GLU A 91 7.66 -20.56 19.11
C GLU A 91 8.26 -19.54 18.11
N GLY A 92 9.21 -18.72 18.56
CA GLY A 92 9.92 -17.77 17.71
C GLY A 92 10.79 -18.44 16.65
N GLU A 93 11.47 -19.53 17.00
CA GLU A 93 12.26 -20.35 16.07
C GLU A 93 11.35 -21.08 15.06
N GLU A 94 10.22 -21.62 15.51
CA GLU A 94 9.23 -22.22 14.63
C GLU A 94 8.66 -21.18 13.66
N TYR A 95 8.31 -20.00 14.15
CA TYR A 95 7.86 -18.87 13.35
C TYR A 95 8.90 -18.48 12.29
N TYR A 96 10.16 -18.32 12.68
CA TYR A 96 11.26 -18.00 11.76
C TYR A 96 11.46 -19.10 10.70
N SER A 97 11.41 -20.37 11.11
CA SER A 97 11.54 -21.53 10.22
C SER A 97 10.40 -21.60 9.19
N LYS A 98 9.14 -21.42 9.63
CA LYS A 98 7.96 -21.34 8.76
C LYS A 98 8.08 -20.17 7.78
N LEU A 99 8.53 -19.00 8.26
CA LEU A 99 8.74 -17.81 7.43
C LEU A 99 9.78 -18.06 6.33
N ILE A 100 10.97 -18.58 6.69
CA ILE A 100 12.06 -18.87 5.76
C ILE A 100 11.65 -19.95 4.75
N LYS A 101 11.01 -21.04 5.19
CA LYS A 101 10.55 -22.12 4.30
C LYS A 101 9.51 -21.61 3.31
N THR A 102 8.60 -20.76 3.75
CA THR A 102 7.57 -20.18 2.89
C THR A 102 8.20 -19.27 1.84
N ILE A 103 9.10 -18.37 2.24
CA ILE A 103 9.79 -17.43 1.34
C ILE A 103 10.70 -18.17 0.34
N ASN A 104 11.50 -19.14 0.81
CA ASN A 104 12.35 -19.94 -0.08
C ASN A 104 11.52 -20.82 -1.01
N GLY A 105 10.42 -21.38 -0.52
CA GLY A 105 9.46 -22.15 -1.32
C GLY A 105 8.75 -21.32 -2.39
N PHE A 106 8.66 -19.99 -2.26
CA PHE A 106 8.28 -19.10 -3.36
C PHE A 106 9.44 -18.89 -4.33
N ASN A 107 10.66 -18.63 -3.82
CA ASN A 107 11.84 -18.46 -4.67
C ASN A 107 12.13 -19.66 -5.58
N ASP A 108 11.94 -20.89 -5.10
CA ASP A 108 12.14 -22.10 -5.91
C ASP A 108 11.12 -22.24 -7.05
N MET A 109 9.92 -21.69 -6.92
CA MET A 109 8.90 -21.66 -7.99
C MET A 109 9.18 -20.55 -9.02
N PHE A 110 9.78 -19.42 -8.60
CA PHE A 110 10.22 -18.36 -9.51
C PHE A 110 11.61 -18.63 -10.14
N ARG A 111 12.32 -19.68 -9.71
CA ARG A 111 13.67 -20.06 -10.17
C ARG A 111 13.75 -20.68 -11.56
N SER A 112 12.63 -20.85 -12.27
CA SER A 112 12.66 -21.37 -13.65
C SER A 112 13.16 -20.38 -14.70
N ARG A 113 13.65 -19.17 -14.34
CA ARG A 113 14.09 -18.19 -15.37
C ARG A 113 15.36 -17.35 -15.20
N ARG A 114 16.04 -17.26 -14.06
CA ARG A 114 17.47 -16.82 -14.00
C ARG A 114 18.11 -16.79 -12.62
N GLU A 115 19.42 -17.02 -12.64
CA GLU A 115 20.51 -16.85 -11.66
C GLU A 115 20.20 -16.20 -10.29
N SER A 116 20.21 -17.07 -9.28
CA SER A 116 21.12 -17.04 -8.12
C SER A 116 21.44 -15.69 -7.47
N ARG A 117 20.48 -15.12 -6.74
CA ARG A 117 20.78 -14.54 -5.42
C ARG A 117 19.82 -15.10 -4.39
N LYS A 118 20.36 -15.69 -3.32
CA LYS A 118 19.59 -15.95 -2.09
C LYS A 118 19.18 -14.58 -1.56
N MET A 119 17.91 -14.21 -1.76
CA MET A 119 17.36 -12.95 -1.26
C MET A 119 17.40 -13.02 0.27
N LEU A 120 18.16 -12.13 0.92
CA LEU A 120 18.27 -12.11 2.37
C LEU A 120 16.95 -11.60 2.97
N LEU A 121 16.52 -12.15 4.10
CA LEU A 121 15.24 -11.82 4.73
C LEU A 121 15.03 -10.32 5.07
N PRO A 122 16.08 -9.54 5.38
CA PRO A 122 16.00 -8.08 5.47
C PRO A 122 15.63 -7.40 4.13
N ASP A 123 16.12 -7.91 3.00
CA ASP A 123 15.72 -7.45 1.67
C ASP A 123 14.26 -7.81 1.41
N PHE A 124 13.82 -9.00 1.83
CA PHE A 124 12.42 -9.40 1.71
C PHE A 124 11.46 -8.45 2.46
N ILE A 125 11.75 -8.09 3.72
CA ILE A 125 10.90 -7.17 4.51
C ILE A 125 10.88 -5.76 3.92
N GLY A 126 12.02 -5.25 3.48
CA GLY A 126 12.10 -3.95 2.80
C GLY A 126 11.26 -3.95 1.51
N ASN A 127 11.32 -5.06 0.76
CA ASN A 127 10.55 -5.25 -0.46
C ASN A 127 9.05 -5.49 -0.18
N MET A 128 8.67 -6.02 0.98
CA MET A 128 7.28 -6.30 1.33
C MET A 128 6.43 -5.03 1.48
N VAL A 129 6.97 -4.00 2.15
CA VAL A 129 6.33 -2.68 2.22
C VAL A 129 6.20 -2.04 0.83
N MET A 130 7.23 -2.19 0.01
CA MET A 130 7.18 -1.74 -1.39
C MET A 130 6.11 -2.50 -2.17
N TYR A 131 5.98 -3.82 -2.01
CA TYR A 131 4.97 -4.63 -2.69
C TYR A 131 3.54 -4.26 -2.28
N ASP A 132 3.30 -3.92 -1.00
CA ASP A 132 2.00 -3.38 -0.56
C ASP A 132 1.65 -2.09 -1.29
N HIS A 133 2.60 -1.17 -1.39
CA HIS A 133 2.42 0.06 -2.15
C HIS A 133 2.20 -0.19 -3.65
N ILE A 134 2.92 -1.16 -4.23
CA ILE A 134 2.72 -1.56 -5.63
C ILE A 134 1.34 -2.19 -5.84
N ALA A 135 0.83 -2.99 -4.89
CA ALA A 135 -0.52 -3.52 -4.93
C ALA A 135 -1.58 -2.42 -4.90
N ASP A 136 -1.43 -1.43 -4.00
CA ASP A 136 -2.29 -0.23 -3.96
C ASP A 136 -2.29 0.52 -5.31
N ALA A 137 -1.12 0.65 -5.94
CA ALA A 137 -0.98 1.27 -7.26
C ALA A 137 -1.68 0.46 -8.37
N ILE A 138 -1.51 -0.86 -8.38
CA ILE A 138 -2.15 -1.76 -9.33
C ILE A 138 -3.68 -1.65 -9.21
N ILE A 139 -4.22 -1.72 -8.00
CA ILE A 139 -5.66 -1.59 -7.76
C ILE A 139 -6.16 -0.24 -8.25
N ALA A 140 -5.45 0.85 -7.92
CA ALA A 140 -5.87 2.20 -8.29
C ALA A 140 -5.91 2.40 -9.81
N ILE A 141 -4.91 1.89 -10.53
CA ILE A 141 -4.82 2.00 -12.00
C ILE A 141 -5.83 1.05 -12.66
N ALA A 142 -5.94 -0.20 -12.22
CA ALA A 142 -6.84 -1.19 -12.80
C ALA A 142 -8.32 -0.79 -12.67
N THR A 143 -8.68 -0.19 -11.55
CA THR A 143 -10.05 0.31 -11.30
C THR A 143 -10.33 1.67 -11.91
N SER A 144 -9.38 2.24 -12.66
CA SER A 144 -9.57 3.51 -13.36
C SER A 144 -10.31 3.32 -14.68
N ARG A 145 -11.04 4.34 -15.12
CA ARG A 145 -11.93 4.28 -16.31
C ARG A 145 -11.23 3.82 -17.60
N ARG A 146 -9.93 4.04 -17.73
CA ARG A 146 -9.14 3.73 -18.94
C ARG A 146 -7.91 2.85 -18.65
N GLY A 147 -7.83 2.28 -17.44
CA GLY A 147 -6.63 1.55 -16.99
C GLY A 147 -5.39 2.44 -16.89
N GLU A 148 -5.57 3.75 -16.72
CA GLU A 148 -4.50 4.74 -16.69
C GLU A 148 -4.78 5.82 -15.64
N LEU A 149 -3.75 6.20 -14.89
CA LEU A 149 -3.89 7.14 -13.78
C LEU A 149 -2.66 8.08 -13.71
N PRO A 150 -2.84 9.37 -13.38
CA PRO A 150 -1.72 10.28 -13.21
C PRO A 150 -0.93 9.95 -11.93
N LEU A 151 0.39 10.20 -11.94
CA LEU A 151 1.30 9.89 -10.81
C LEU A 151 0.80 10.44 -9.47
N THR A 152 0.21 11.63 -9.45
CA THR A 152 -0.28 12.24 -8.21
C THR A 152 -1.40 11.41 -7.56
N ARG A 153 -2.31 10.86 -8.38
CA ARG A 153 -3.40 10.01 -7.89
C ARG A 153 -2.91 8.63 -7.46
N ILE A 154 -1.90 8.10 -8.15
CA ILE A 154 -1.25 6.84 -7.77
C ILE A 154 -0.52 7.03 -6.43
N ALA A 155 0.24 8.11 -6.28
CA ALA A 155 0.91 8.46 -5.03
C ALA A 155 -0.09 8.64 -3.87
N GLU A 156 -1.25 9.25 -4.14
CA GLU A 156 -2.36 9.34 -3.18
C GLU A 156 -2.86 7.95 -2.74
N ALA A 157 -3.02 7.00 -3.67
CA ALA A 157 -3.42 5.63 -3.35
C ALA A 157 -2.36 4.93 -2.48
N MET A 158 -1.09 5.03 -2.88
CA MET A 158 0.07 4.45 -2.19
C MET A 158 0.39 5.10 -0.84
N LYS A 159 -0.18 6.26 -0.51
CA LYS A 159 0.19 7.10 0.66
C LYS A 159 1.67 7.55 0.65
N LEU A 160 2.21 7.83 -0.53
CA LEU A 160 3.59 8.28 -0.69
C LEU A 160 3.64 9.67 -1.30
N SER A 161 4.82 10.31 -1.21
CA SER A 161 5.09 11.50 -2.04
C SER A 161 5.15 11.10 -3.53
N PRO A 162 4.84 12.01 -4.46
CA PRO A 162 4.94 11.73 -5.89
C PRO A 162 6.30 11.18 -6.32
N GLU A 163 7.38 11.65 -5.70
CA GLU A 163 8.76 11.25 -5.98
C GLU A 163 9.04 9.81 -5.52
N ARG A 164 8.59 9.44 -4.32
CA ARG A 164 8.72 8.07 -3.80
C ARG A 164 7.87 7.08 -4.60
N ALA A 165 6.63 7.45 -4.90
CA ALA A 165 5.75 6.65 -5.74
C ALA A 165 6.37 6.44 -7.13
N LYS A 166 6.94 7.49 -7.73
CA LYS A 166 7.66 7.39 -9.00
C LYS A 166 8.83 6.42 -8.91
N SER A 167 9.66 6.51 -7.85
CA SER A 167 10.79 5.59 -7.66
C SER A 167 10.33 4.13 -7.66
N TYR A 168 9.27 3.80 -6.92
CA TYR A 168 8.73 2.44 -6.86
C TYR A 168 8.11 2.00 -8.20
N LEU A 169 7.35 2.85 -8.87
CA LEU A 169 6.74 2.52 -10.17
C LEU A 169 7.79 2.36 -11.28
N ASP A 170 8.82 3.21 -11.29
CA ASP A 170 9.92 3.16 -12.25
C ASP A 170 10.74 1.85 -12.07
N MET A 171 10.78 1.25 -10.86
CA MET A 171 11.40 -0.08 -10.65
C MET A 171 10.66 -1.24 -11.32
N PHE A 172 9.38 -1.09 -11.65
CA PHE A 172 8.56 -2.11 -12.32
C PHE A 172 8.02 -1.64 -13.68
N SER A 173 8.68 -0.63 -14.25
CA SER A 173 8.32 -0.06 -15.55
C SER A 173 9.03 -0.78 -16.70
N GLU A 174 8.41 -0.74 -17.87
CA GLU A 174 8.78 -1.46 -19.10
C GLU A 174 10.27 -1.30 -19.53
N LYS A 175 10.92 -0.19 -19.17
CA LYS A 175 12.31 0.13 -19.57
C LYS A 175 13.40 -0.40 -18.62
N THR A 176 13.05 -0.76 -17.40
CA THR A 176 14.00 -0.88 -16.28
C THR A 176 13.94 -2.23 -15.57
N SER A 177 12.95 -3.08 -15.89
CA SER A 177 12.66 -4.27 -15.10
C SER A 177 12.33 -5.50 -15.93
N PRO A 178 12.67 -6.71 -15.45
CA PRO A 178 12.27 -7.96 -16.09
C PRO A 178 10.76 -8.23 -15.90
N ILE A 179 10.13 -7.68 -14.85
CA ILE A 179 8.69 -7.78 -14.58
C ILE A 179 8.04 -6.45 -14.93
N ARG A 180 7.42 -6.39 -16.11
CA ARG A 180 6.86 -5.16 -16.66
C ARG A 180 5.45 -4.98 -16.13
N LEU A 181 5.25 -4.38 -14.97
CA LEU A 181 3.90 -4.15 -14.42
C LEU A 181 3.29 -2.85 -14.94
N PHE A 182 4.12 -1.84 -15.21
CA PHE A 182 3.67 -0.51 -15.56
C PHE A 182 4.25 0.00 -16.88
N LYS A 183 3.43 0.77 -17.60
CA LYS A 183 3.81 1.56 -18.75
C LYS A 183 3.68 3.04 -18.42
N ARG A 184 4.81 3.75 -18.47
CA ARG A 184 4.87 5.20 -18.24
C ARG A 184 4.72 5.96 -19.56
N PHE A 185 3.92 7.02 -19.54
CA PHE A 185 3.80 7.99 -20.64
C PHE A 185 3.44 9.37 -20.10
N GLU A 186 3.54 10.40 -20.94
CA GLU A 186 3.21 11.77 -20.55
C GLU A 186 1.91 12.21 -21.22
N LYS A 187 1.07 12.92 -20.47
CA LYS A 187 -0.14 13.57 -21.00
C LYS A 187 -0.25 14.98 -20.51
N GLU A 188 -0.79 15.82 -21.38
CA GLU A 188 -1.12 17.20 -21.07
C GLU A 188 -2.42 17.26 -20.27
N SER A 189 -2.39 18.00 -19.16
CA SER A 189 -3.60 18.23 -18.37
C SER A 189 -4.36 19.44 -18.91
N ARG A 190 -5.58 19.20 -19.42
CA ARG A 190 -6.48 20.26 -19.92
C ARG A 190 -6.72 21.34 -18.86
N LEU A 191 -6.90 20.95 -17.60
CA LEU A 191 -7.09 21.88 -16.48
C LEU A 191 -5.84 22.74 -16.23
N ARG A 192 -4.64 22.14 -16.27
CA ARG A 192 -3.39 22.90 -16.07
C ARG A 192 -3.10 23.86 -17.21
N ARG A 193 -3.50 23.52 -18.45
CA ARG A 193 -3.43 24.43 -19.59
C ARG A 193 -4.36 25.64 -19.42
N VAL A 194 -5.55 25.45 -18.86
CA VAL A 194 -6.48 26.56 -18.58
C VAL A 194 -5.94 27.41 -17.42
N LEU A 195 -5.49 26.77 -16.33
CA LEU A 195 -4.90 27.48 -15.19
C LEU A 195 -3.65 28.25 -15.60
N SER A 196 -2.74 27.67 -16.38
CA SER A 196 -1.55 28.38 -16.86
C SER A 196 -1.94 29.63 -17.64
N LYS A 197 -2.95 29.56 -18.52
CA LYS A 197 -3.46 30.74 -19.23
C LYS A 197 -4.05 31.80 -18.28
N ILE A 198 -4.80 31.39 -17.25
CA ILE A 198 -5.38 32.32 -16.27
C ILE A 198 -4.27 32.98 -15.44
N PHE A 199 -3.30 32.22 -14.94
CA PHE A 199 -2.20 32.74 -14.12
C PHE A 199 -1.27 33.66 -14.93
N THR A 200 -0.98 33.32 -16.19
CA THR A 200 -0.23 34.20 -17.10
C THR A 200 -1.01 35.49 -17.39
N LYS A 201 -2.35 35.42 -17.52
CA LYS A 201 -3.20 36.60 -17.71
C LYS A 201 -3.31 37.48 -16.46
N LEU A 202 -3.19 36.89 -15.26
CA LEU A 202 -3.22 37.61 -13.98
C LEU A 202 -1.84 38.14 -13.55
N SER A 203 -0.81 38.06 -14.40
CA SER A 203 0.58 38.48 -14.09
C SER A 203 1.17 37.80 -12.85
N ILE A 204 0.65 36.63 -12.46
CA ILE A 204 1.19 35.84 -11.36
C ILE A 204 2.32 34.98 -11.93
N GLY A 205 3.57 35.26 -11.52
CA GLY A 205 4.81 34.65 -12.05
C GLY A 205 5.02 33.16 -11.77
N VAL A 206 3.95 32.36 -11.69
CA VAL A 206 4.00 30.93 -11.39
C VAL A 206 4.04 30.13 -12.70
N ARG A 207 5.19 29.50 -12.98
CA ARG A 207 5.35 28.56 -14.11
C ARG A 207 4.75 27.20 -13.76
N ILE A 208 3.56 26.90 -14.28
CA ILE A 208 2.88 25.62 -14.08
C ILE A 208 3.28 24.65 -15.20
N SER A 209 3.86 23.50 -14.85
CA SER A 209 4.14 22.43 -15.83
C SER A 209 2.84 21.83 -16.37
N ILE A 210 2.70 21.86 -17.69
CA ILE A 210 1.51 21.44 -18.46
C ILE A 210 1.46 19.90 -18.57
N THR A 211 2.63 19.27 -18.63
CA THR A 211 2.80 17.82 -18.75
C THR A 211 2.88 17.16 -17.38
N GLN A 212 2.18 16.04 -17.24
CA GLN A 212 2.21 15.22 -16.04
C GLN A 212 2.54 13.77 -16.43
N PRO A 213 3.33 13.03 -15.62
CA PRO A 213 3.54 11.61 -15.84
C PRO A 213 2.28 10.81 -15.49
N TRP A 214 1.93 9.89 -16.39
CA TRP A 214 0.85 8.93 -16.25
C TRP A 214 1.39 7.51 -16.33
N TYR A 215 0.69 6.59 -15.67
CA TYR A 215 1.00 5.17 -15.71
C TYR A 215 -0.25 4.38 -16.11
N ARG A 216 -0.02 3.30 -16.85
CA ARG A 216 -1.00 2.29 -17.23
C ARG A 216 -0.46 0.91 -16.84
N LEU A 217 -1.35 -0.03 -16.55
CA LEU A 217 -0.96 -1.44 -16.37
C LEU A 217 -0.70 -2.10 -17.72
N THR A 218 0.35 -2.89 -17.77
CA THR A 218 0.61 -3.85 -18.86
C THR A 218 -0.27 -5.09 -18.68
N ASP A 219 -0.17 -6.04 -19.62
CA ASP A 219 -0.88 -7.33 -19.52
C ASP A 219 -0.43 -8.15 -18.29
N ASP A 220 0.87 -8.11 -17.96
CA ASP A 220 1.42 -8.72 -16.75
C ASP A 220 0.84 -8.06 -15.49
N GLY A 221 0.80 -6.73 -15.45
CA GLY A 221 0.22 -5.96 -14.34
C GLY A 221 -1.28 -6.23 -14.16
N MET A 222 -2.01 -6.45 -15.25
CA MET A 222 -3.42 -6.81 -15.21
C MET A 222 -3.65 -8.23 -14.69
N THR A 223 -2.76 -9.16 -15.04
CA THR A 223 -2.79 -10.53 -14.52
C THR A 223 -2.62 -10.55 -12.99
N VAL A 224 -1.74 -9.70 -12.46
CA VAL A 224 -1.57 -9.52 -11.01
C VAL A 224 -2.85 -8.97 -10.38
N PHE A 225 -3.51 -7.99 -11.01
CA PHE A 225 -4.77 -7.43 -10.50
C PHE A 225 -5.89 -8.47 -10.41
N TYR A 226 -6.06 -9.33 -11.42
CA TYR A 226 -7.12 -10.36 -11.41
C TYR A 226 -6.94 -11.41 -10.31
N ARG A 227 -5.71 -11.62 -9.85
CA ARG A 227 -5.40 -12.50 -8.72
C ARG A 227 -5.60 -11.83 -7.37
N HIS A 228 -5.80 -10.51 -7.33
CA HIS A 228 -5.96 -9.76 -6.09
C HIS A 228 -7.40 -9.91 -5.53
N PRO A 229 -7.59 -10.18 -4.23
CA PRO A 229 -8.93 -10.36 -3.63
C PRO A 229 -9.88 -9.17 -3.85
N TYR A 230 -9.31 -7.97 -3.98
CA TYR A 230 -10.06 -6.74 -4.26
C TYR A 230 -10.82 -6.77 -5.61
N TYR A 231 -10.33 -7.52 -6.60
CA TYR A 231 -11.01 -7.65 -7.90
C TYR A 231 -12.42 -8.24 -7.76
N LEU A 232 -12.59 -9.25 -6.89
CA LEU A 232 -13.88 -9.90 -6.66
C LEU A 232 -14.90 -8.95 -6.02
N LYS A 233 -14.44 -8.08 -5.10
CA LYS A 233 -15.28 -7.04 -4.49
C LYS A 233 -15.67 -5.96 -5.51
N TYR A 234 -14.70 -5.48 -6.30
CA TYR A 234 -14.92 -4.46 -7.32
C TYR A 234 -15.91 -4.92 -8.39
N LYS A 235 -15.74 -6.13 -8.94
CA LYS A 235 -16.59 -6.66 -10.03
C LYS A 235 -18.06 -6.80 -9.62
N LYS A 236 -18.33 -7.12 -8.35
CA LYS A 236 -19.69 -7.34 -7.84
C LYS A 236 -20.42 -6.05 -7.44
N SER A 237 -19.71 -4.94 -7.21
CA SER A 237 -20.29 -3.70 -6.71
C SER A 237 -20.64 -2.72 -7.84
N VAL A 238 -21.93 -2.51 -8.06
CA VAL A 238 -22.46 -1.47 -8.96
C VAL A 238 -21.99 -0.08 -8.51
N LEU A 239 -21.90 0.13 -7.19
CA LEU A 239 -21.42 1.38 -6.58
C LEU A 239 -19.95 1.64 -6.85
N ALA A 240 -19.10 0.60 -6.81
CA ALA A 240 -17.69 0.74 -7.17
C ALA A 240 -17.51 1.09 -8.66
N THR A 241 -18.36 0.55 -9.52
CA THR A 241 -18.39 0.88 -10.96
C THR A 241 -18.90 2.30 -11.21
N LEU A 242 -19.87 2.77 -10.42
CA LEU A 242 -20.34 4.16 -10.49
C LEU A 242 -19.26 5.13 -9.98
N ALA A 243 -18.57 4.77 -8.88
CA ALA A 243 -17.46 5.54 -8.33
C ALA A 243 -16.30 5.64 -9.33
N SER A 244 -15.91 4.56 -10.02
CA SER A 244 -14.88 4.63 -11.06
C SER A 244 -15.27 5.52 -12.24
N LYS A 245 -16.57 5.54 -12.61
CA LYS A 245 -17.08 6.42 -13.68
C LYS A 245 -17.06 7.90 -13.30
N LEU A 246 -17.46 8.25 -12.07
CA LEU A 246 -17.55 9.63 -11.58
C LEU A 246 -16.19 10.19 -11.13
N ILE A 247 -15.40 9.39 -10.43
CA ILE A 247 -14.18 9.81 -9.72
C ILE A 247 -12.93 9.49 -10.54
N GLY A 248 -13.03 8.55 -11.48
CA GLY A 248 -11.93 8.08 -12.32
C GLY A 248 -11.11 6.93 -11.72
N SER A 249 -11.39 6.51 -10.48
CA SER A 249 -10.84 5.31 -9.83
C SER A 249 -11.79 4.86 -8.71
N ALA A 250 -11.91 3.54 -8.50
CA ALA A 250 -12.69 2.98 -7.38
C ALA A 250 -11.81 2.62 -6.16
N HIS A 251 -10.57 3.10 -6.12
CA HIS A 251 -9.72 2.89 -4.95
C HIS A 251 -10.33 3.59 -3.72
N PRO A 252 -10.54 2.91 -2.57
CA PRO A 252 -11.32 3.42 -1.44
C PRO A 252 -10.83 4.79 -0.97
N ARG A 253 -9.51 4.94 -0.88
CA ARG A 253 -8.89 6.19 -0.40
C ARG A 253 -9.10 7.36 -1.37
N ILE A 254 -9.10 7.10 -2.68
CA ILE A 254 -9.35 8.14 -3.69
C ILE A 254 -10.81 8.57 -3.61
N VAL A 255 -11.72 7.61 -3.48
CA VAL A 255 -13.17 7.84 -3.35
C VAL A 255 -13.46 8.68 -2.11
N VAL A 256 -12.98 8.28 -0.93
CA VAL A 256 -13.22 9.01 0.33
C VAL A 256 -12.68 10.44 0.25
N ARG A 257 -11.45 10.66 -0.23
CA ARG A 257 -10.89 12.01 -0.36
C ARG A 257 -11.63 12.90 -1.36
N PHE A 258 -12.15 12.31 -2.43
CA PHE A 258 -12.94 13.06 -3.41
C PHE A 258 -14.27 13.49 -2.79
N ILE A 259 -14.95 12.57 -2.10
CA ILE A 259 -16.21 12.84 -1.42
C ILE A 259 -16.01 13.93 -0.37
N THR A 260 -14.97 13.85 0.48
CA THR A 260 -14.73 14.89 1.49
C THR A 260 -14.51 16.28 0.88
N ARG A 261 -13.74 16.40 -0.21
CA ARG A 261 -13.54 17.69 -0.90
C ARG A 261 -14.84 18.22 -1.49
N ILE A 262 -15.67 17.36 -2.09
CA ILE A 262 -16.98 17.77 -2.63
C ILE A 262 -17.94 18.16 -1.52
N SER A 263 -18.03 17.38 -0.44
CA SER A 263 -18.89 17.69 0.70
C SER A 263 -18.54 19.07 1.28
N LEU A 264 -17.24 19.38 1.39
CA LEU A 264 -16.80 20.68 1.88
C LEU A 264 -17.16 21.83 0.93
N ALA A 265 -17.07 21.61 -0.39
CA ALA A 265 -17.52 22.58 -1.38
C ALA A 265 -19.04 22.79 -1.37
N ILE A 266 -19.82 21.72 -1.26
CA ILE A 266 -21.29 21.77 -1.14
C ILE A 266 -21.69 22.55 0.11
N LEU A 267 -21.04 22.31 1.25
CA LEU A 267 -21.29 23.04 2.49
C LEU A 267 -20.97 24.53 2.34
N ALA A 268 -19.83 24.87 1.74
CA ALA A 268 -19.45 26.28 1.51
C ALA A 268 -20.46 27.01 0.61
N ILE A 269 -20.90 26.37 -0.48
CA ILE A 269 -21.91 26.92 -1.38
C ILE A 269 -23.26 27.07 -0.66
N SER A 270 -23.66 26.04 0.11
CA SER A 270 -24.91 26.05 0.87
C SER A 270 -24.94 27.18 1.91
N MET A 271 -23.81 27.41 2.59
CA MET A 271 -23.65 28.51 3.53
C MET A 271 -23.74 29.86 2.83
N TYR A 272 -23.11 30.01 1.66
CA TYR A 272 -23.20 31.23 0.86
C TYR A 272 -24.65 31.54 0.40
N ILE A 273 -25.38 30.53 -0.09
CA ILE A 273 -26.79 30.68 -0.49
C ILE A 273 -27.65 31.04 0.72
N SER A 274 -27.39 30.43 1.87
CA SER A 274 -28.12 30.70 3.12
C SER A 274 -27.92 32.14 3.62
N LEU A 275 -26.74 32.72 3.38
CA LEU A 275 -26.48 34.14 3.67
C LEU A 275 -27.24 35.09 2.75
N LEU A 276 -27.40 34.72 1.47
CA LEU A 276 -28.11 35.55 0.48
C LEU A 276 -29.64 35.49 0.63
N ASN A 277 -30.19 34.35 1.04
CA ASN A 277 -31.63 34.18 1.27
C ASN A 277 -31.90 33.36 2.54
N PRO A 278 -32.11 34.03 3.70
CA PRO A 278 -32.38 33.36 4.96
C PRO A 278 -33.63 32.47 4.95
N TYR A 279 -34.65 32.84 4.15
CA TYR A 279 -35.92 32.10 4.07
C TYR A 279 -35.78 30.69 3.47
N ILE A 280 -34.81 30.46 2.58
CA ILE A 280 -34.56 29.14 1.96
C ILE A 280 -33.45 28.35 2.66
N ALA A 281 -32.72 28.97 3.60
CA ALA A 281 -31.58 28.38 4.30
C ALA A 281 -31.86 26.97 4.89
N PRO A 282 -32.97 26.71 5.61
CA PRO A 282 -33.20 25.38 6.18
C PRO A 282 -33.38 24.30 5.10
N ILE A 283 -34.00 24.64 3.97
CA ILE A 283 -34.21 23.71 2.85
C ILE A 283 -32.85 23.37 2.19
N VAL A 284 -32.02 24.37 1.95
CA VAL A 284 -30.70 24.20 1.33
C VAL A 284 -29.76 23.39 2.24
N LEU A 285 -29.79 23.62 3.55
CA LEU A 285 -29.01 22.86 4.53
C LEU A 285 -29.50 21.40 4.67
N ALA A 286 -30.82 21.18 4.69
CA ALA A 286 -31.37 19.82 4.70
C ALA A 286 -31.01 19.02 3.43
N LEU A 287 -31.08 19.66 2.25
CA LEU A 287 -30.77 18.99 0.99
C LEU A 287 -29.27 18.68 0.87
N SER A 288 -28.40 19.61 1.26
CA SER A 288 -26.95 19.42 1.22
C SER A 288 -26.49 18.31 2.18
N THR A 289 -27.03 18.26 3.39
CA THR A 289 -26.73 17.18 4.35
C THR A 289 -27.22 15.81 3.86
N ALA A 290 -28.40 15.73 3.23
CA ALA A 290 -28.90 14.50 2.62
C ALA A 290 -28.01 14.00 1.48
N ILE A 291 -27.56 14.91 0.58
CA ILE A 291 -26.63 14.57 -0.51
C ILE A 291 -25.30 14.06 0.04
N ILE A 292 -24.75 14.72 1.06
CA ILE A 292 -23.50 14.30 1.71
C ILE A 292 -23.67 12.92 2.35
N GLY A 293 -24.76 12.69 3.09
CA GLY A 293 -25.06 11.40 3.70
C GLY A 293 -25.15 10.26 2.67
N LEU A 294 -25.82 10.51 1.54
CA LEU A 294 -25.90 9.55 0.43
C LEU A 294 -24.51 9.24 -0.15
N MET A 295 -23.66 10.26 -0.34
CA MET A 295 -22.30 10.05 -0.85
C MET A 295 -21.46 9.20 0.11
N PHE A 296 -21.55 9.43 1.43
CA PHE A 296 -20.85 8.61 2.42
C PHE A 296 -21.38 7.17 2.50
N ALA A 297 -22.69 6.96 2.37
CA ALA A 297 -23.28 5.62 2.30
C ALA A 297 -22.79 4.85 1.06
N VAL A 298 -22.68 5.53 -0.09
CA VAL A 298 -22.10 4.95 -1.31
C VAL A 298 -20.61 4.63 -1.12
N ALA A 299 -19.86 5.49 -0.43
CA ALA A 299 -18.46 5.25 -0.14
C ALA A 299 -18.26 4.02 0.74
N HIS A 300 -19.06 3.89 1.81
CA HIS A 300 -18.95 2.79 2.77
C HIS A 300 -19.22 1.43 2.13
N ASN A 301 -20.22 1.33 1.25
CA ASN A 301 -20.55 0.11 0.51
C ASN A 301 -19.57 -0.21 -0.64
N ALA A 302 -18.65 0.70 -0.96
CA ALA A 302 -17.64 0.49 -2.00
C ALA A 302 -16.28 0.00 -1.46
N VAL A 303 -16.08 -0.03 -0.13
CA VAL A 303 -14.85 -0.52 0.56
C VAL A 303 -15.05 -1.96 1.05
#